data_AF-A0A831NY67-F1
#
_entry.id   AF-A0A831NY67-F1
#
_cell.length_a   1.000
_cell.length_b   1.000
_cell.length_c   1.000
_cell.angle_alpha   90.00
_cell.angle_beta   90.00
_cell.angle_gamma   90.00
#
_symmetry.space_group_name_H-M   'P 1'
#
loop_
_entity.id
_entity.type
_entity.pdbx_description
1 polymer ?
#
loop_
_entity_poly.entity_id
_entity_poly.type
_entity_poly.pdbx_seq_one_letter_code
_entity_poly.pdbx_strand_id
1 'polypeptide(L)'
;YPLASQRPDLVRSASGLKLEDITLDKVVEGSLSFEDIKIRPETLEYQAQIAESAGRPGLAANLRRAAELTRIPDERVLEIYNAMRPYRSTKQELLDIAGELESKYDARVCAALVHEAAAVYEGRGRLKG
;
A
#
# COMPACT_ATOMS: atom_id res chain seq x y z
N TYR A 1 5.01 6.56 20.38
CA TYR A 1 3.64 6.32 19.87
C TYR A 1 2.65 6.92 20.85
N PRO A 2 1.51 7.51 20.41
CA PRO A 2 1.11 7.77 19.01
C PRO A 2 2.00 8.83 18.33
N LEU A 3 2.24 8.69 17.02
CA LEU A 3 3.08 9.66 16.27
C LEU A 3 2.47 11.05 16.25
N ALA A 4 1.15 11.17 16.08
CA ALA A 4 0.46 12.46 16.01
C ALA A 4 0.65 13.35 17.27
N SER A 5 0.88 12.76 18.45
CA SER A 5 1.12 13.51 19.68
C SER A 5 2.60 13.57 20.10
N GLN A 6 3.35 12.49 19.87
CA GLN A 6 4.74 12.39 20.34
C GLN A 6 5.75 12.95 19.33
N ARG A 7 5.48 12.80 18.03
CA ARG A 7 6.36 13.20 16.92
C ARG A 7 5.54 13.65 15.70
N PRO A 8 4.67 14.68 15.83
CA PRO A 8 3.87 15.20 14.71
C PRO A 8 4.73 15.73 13.56
N ASP A 9 5.97 16.11 13.86
CA ASP A 9 6.98 16.54 12.87
C ASP A 9 7.28 15.47 11.82
N LEU A 10 7.12 14.19 12.16
CA LEU A 10 7.35 13.05 11.26
C LEU A 10 6.15 12.72 10.36
N VAL A 11 4.97 13.26 10.66
CA VAL A 11 3.74 12.93 9.92
C VAL A 11 3.49 13.99 8.85
N ARG A 12 3.38 13.53 7.61
CA ARG A 12 3.09 14.35 6.43
C ARG A 12 2.09 13.63 5.52
N SER A 13 1.23 14.39 4.86
CA SER A 13 0.38 13.87 3.77
C SER A 13 1.22 13.47 2.55
N ALA A 14 0.63 12.78 1.58
CA ALA A 14 1.28 12.43 0.31
C ALA A 14 1.82 13.65 -0.44
N SER A 15 1.08 14.77 -0.41
CA SER A 15 1.50 16.07 -0.95
C SER A 15 2.55 16.80 -0.10
N GLY A 16 2.82 16.33 1.13
CA GLY A 16 3.82 16.91 2.02
C GLY A 16 3.30 17.92 3.04
N LEU A 17 1.99 18.09 3.17
CA LEU A 17 1.38 18.92 4.21
C LEU A 17 1.59 18.34 5.60
N LYS A 18 1.67 19.23 6.60
CA LYS A 18 1.64 18.82 8.00
C LYS A 18 0.21 18.53 8.43
N LEU A 19 0.05 17.80 9.55
CA LEU A 19 -1.27 17.56 10.14
C LEU A 19 -2.00 18.87 10.50
N GLU A 20 -1.28 19.87 11.01
CA GLU A 20 -1.83 21.19 11.36
C GLU A 20 -2.34 21.98 10.15
N ASP A 21 -1.87 21.64 8.94
CA ASP A 21 -2.30 22.29 7.70
C ASP A 21 -3.61 21.74 7.16
N ILE A 22 -4.11 20.61 7.70
CA ILE A 22 -5.35 19.95 7.27
C ILE A 22 -6.48 20.44 8.18
N THR A 23 -7.09 21.57 7.80
CA THR A 23 -8.12 22.26 8.58
C THR A 23 -9.46 22.32 7.84
N LEU A 24 -10.57 22.42 8.59
CA LEU A 24 -11.90 22.55 8.00
C LEU A 24 -12.04 23.77 7.07
N ASP A 25 -11.49 24.92 7.45
CA ASP A 25 -11.56 26.13 6.62
C ASP A 25 -10.95 25.90 5.24
N LYS A 26 -9.74 25.35 5.18
CA LYS A 26 -9.08 24.96 3.94
C LYS A 26 -9.86 23.93 3.11
N VAL A 27 -10.62 23.02 3.74
CA VAL A 27 -11.53 22.10 3.04
C VAL A 27 -12.70 22.87 2.41
N VAL A 28 -13.34 23.76 3.17
CA VAL A 28 -14.50 24.55 2.71
C VAL A 28 -14.10 25.49 1.58
N GLU A 29 -12.89 26.04 1.63
CA GLU A 29 -12.31 26.90 0.59
C GLU A 29 -11.88 26.11 -0.67
N GLY A 30 -11.87 24.77 -0.63
CA GLY A 30 -11.43 23.93 -1.74
C GLY A 30 -9.92 23.94 -1.97
N SER A 31 -9.13 24.36 -0.97
CA SER A 31 -7.67 24.42 -1.04
C SER A 31 -6.96 23.09 -0.73
N LEU A 32 -7.71 22.09 -0.26
CA LEU A 32 -7.24 20.72 -0.06
C LEU A 32 -7.82 19.79 -1.12
N SER A 33 -6.96 18.95 -1.67
CA SER A 33 -7.29 17.83 -2.55
C SER A 33 -7.31 16.50 -1.78
N PHE A 34 -7.75 15.43 -2.43
CA PHE A 34 -7.67 14.09 -1.83
C PHE A 34 -6.23 13.63 -1.55
N GLU A 35 -5.25 14.06 -2.36
CA GLU A 35 -3.84 13.74 -2.15
C GLU A 35 -3.28 14.36 -0.85
N ASP A 36 -3.87 15.48 -0.41
CA ASP A 36 -3.53 16.13 0.85
C ASP A 36 -3.98 15.34 2.09
N ILE A 37 -4.81 14.30 1.91
CA ILE A 37 -5.36 13.47 2.98
C ILE A 37 -4.87 12.01 2.87
N LYS A 38 -3.93 11.72 1.96
CA LYS A 38 -3.31 10.39 1.82
C LYS A 38 -2.09 10.24 2.72
N ILE A 39 -1.90 9.03 3.24
CA ILE A 39 -0.73 8.65 4.04
C ILE A 39 0.51 8.50 3.14
N ARG A 40 1.68 8.85 3.68
CA ARG A 40 2.97 8.63 3.03
C ARG A 40 3.60 7.28 3.37
N PRO A 41 4.42 6.70 2.46
CA PRO A 41 5.10 5.44 2.72
C PRO A 41 6.00 5.49 3.96
N GLU A 42 6.65 6.63 4.23
CA GLU A 42 7.51 6.80 5.40
C GLU A 42 6.73 6.72 6.72
N THR A 43 5.48 7.21 6.74
CA THR A 43 4.63 7.09 7.93
C THR A 43 4.26 5.64 8.20
N LEU A 44 4.00 4.85 7.14
CA LEU A 44 3.73 3.42 7.26
C LEU A 44 4.97 2.65 7.74
N GLU A 45 6.17 3.03 7.32
CA GLU A 45 7.42 2.45 7.82
C GLU A 45 7.65 2.77 9.31
N TYR A 46 7.41 4.00 9.76
CA TYR A 46 7.47 4.32 11.19
C TYR A 46 6.48 3.48 12.00
N GLN A 47 5.26 3.27 11.49
CA GLN A 47 4.29 2.39 12.13
C GLN A 47 4.73 0.91 12.09
N ALA A 48 5.43 0.48 11.04
CA ALA A 48 6.00 -0.87 10.95
C ALA A 48 7.07 -1.08 12.04
N GLN A 49 7.98 -0.12 12.23
CA GLN A 49 8.99 -0.16 13.30
C GLN A 49 8.36 -0.19 14.70
N ILE A 50 7.30 0.61 14.91
CA ILE A 50 6.52 0.58 16.15
C ILE A 50 5.86 -0.80 16.33
N ALA A 51 5.30 -1.40 15.28
CA ALA A 51 4.73 -2.74 15.35
C ALA A 51 5.79 -3.81 15.68
N GLU A 52 6.99 -3.74 15.11
CA GLU A 52 8.09 -4.66 15.43
C GLU A 52 8.55 -4.54 16.87
N SER A 53 8.80 -3.32 17.35
CA SER A 53 9.18 -3.08 18.75
C SER A 53 8.10 -3.53 19.75
N ALA A 54 6.83 -3.55 19.31
CA ALA A 54 5.71 -4.08 20.09
C ALA A 54 5.51 -5.61 19.94
N GLY A 55 6.44 -6.33 19.29
CA GLY A 55 6.38 -7.78 19.10
C GLY A 55 5.33 -8.24 18.08
N ARG A 56 5.01 -7.41 17.08
CA ARG A 56 3.99 -7.70 16.05
C ARG A 56 4.58 -7.73 14.63
N PRO A 57 5.47 -8.70 14.31
CA PRO A 57 6.18 -8.75 13.03
C PRO A 57 5.24 -8.93 11.82
N GLY A 58 4.14 -9.69 11.97
CA GLY A 58 3.16 -9.85 10.89
C GLY A 58 2.45 -8.54 10.52
N LEU A 59 2.16 -7.68 11.51
CA LEU A 59 1.60 -6.35 11.27
C LEU A 59 2.63 -5.44 10.61
N ALA A 60 3.89 -5.49 11.05
CA ALA A 60 4.96 -4.71 10.43
C ALA A 60 5.15 -5.07 8.94
N ALA A 61 5.21 -6.37 8.62
CA ALA A 61 5.29 -6.82 7.23
C ALA A 61 4.09 -6.35 6.40
N ASN A 62 2.88 -6.33 6.98
CA ASN A 62 1.70 -5.79 6.33
C ASN A 62 1.80 -4.28 6.04
N LEU A 63 2.27 -3.51 7.01
CA LEU A 63 2.46 -2.06 6.87
C LEU A 63 3.51 -1.73 5.81
N ARG A 64 4.59 -2.51 5.70
CA ARG A 64 5.59 -2.34 4.65
C ARG A 64 5.04 -2.63 3.25
N ARG A 65 4.22 -3.67 3.08
CA ARG A 65 3.49 -3.87 1.82
C ARG A 65 2.57 -2.70 1.51
N ALA A 66 1.81 -2.22 2.50
CA ALA A 66 0.95 -1.06 2.33
C ALA A 66 1.74 0.20 1.92
N ALA A 67 2.98 0.36 2.43
CA ALA A 67 3.86 1.46 2.04
C ALA A 67 4.28 1.39 0.56
N GLU A 68 4.43 0.19 -0.01
CA GLU A 68 4.67 0.05 -1.45
C GLU A 68 3.42 0.44 -2.26
N LEU A 69 2.24 0.03 -1.79
CA LEU A 69 0.97 0.28 -2.48
C LEU A 69 0.59 1.77 -2.54
N THR A 70 1.15 2.65 -1.70
CA THR A 70 0.85 4.10 -1.79
C THR A 70 1.30 4.74 -3.10
N ARG A 71 2.18 4.07 -3.86
CA ARG A 71 2.68 4.54 -5.17
C ARG A 71 1.76 4.14 -6.32
N ILE A 72 0.74 3.33 -6.05
CA ILE A 72 -0.15 2.73 -7.06
C ILE A 72 -1.47 3.49 -7.07
N PRO A 73 -2.00 3.86 -8.25
CA PRO A 73 -3.32 4.48 -8.36
C PRO A 73 -4.43 3.61 -7.76
N ASP A 74 -5.42 4.23 -7.11
CA ASP A 74 -6.50 3.54 -6.39
C ASP A 74 -7.26 2.53 -7.29
N GLU A 75 -7.54 2.91 -8.54
CA GLU A 75 -8.17 2.02 -9.53
C GLU A 75 -7.30 0.78 -9.81
N ARG A 76 -5.99 0.97 -9.98
CA ARG A 76 -5.07 -0.14 -10.23
C ARG A 76 -4.95 -1.07 -9.03
N VAL A 77 -5.01 -0.55 -7.80
CA VAL A 77 -5.08 -1.38 -6.58
C VAL A 77 -6.31 -2.29 -6.61
N LEU A 78 -7.47 -1.78 -7.02
CA LEU A 78 -8.70 -2.57 -7.15
C LEU A 78 -8.62 -3.61 -8.26
N GLU A 79 -8.00 -3.29 -9.40
CA GLU A 79 -7.76 -4.24 -10.48
C GLU A 79 -6.89 -5.41 -10.04
N ILE A 80 -5.76 -5.12 -9.37
CA ILE A 80 -4.85 -6.14 -8.84
C ILE A 80 -5.58 -7.00 -7.81
N TYR A 81 -6.32 -6.40 -6.88
CA TYR A 81 -7.13 -7.13 -5.91
C TYR A 81 -8.12 -8.08 -6.60
N ASN A 82 -8.83 -7.60 -7.64
CA ASN A 82 -9.76 -8.43 -8.38
C ASN A 82 -9.06 -9.55 -9.16
N ALA A 83 -7.92 -9.28 -9.78
CA ALA A 83 -7.10 -10.28 -10.48
C ALA A 83 -6.64 -11.42 -9.55
N MET A 84 -6.33 -11.09 -8.29
CA MET A 84 -5.92 -12.07 -7.28
C MET A 84 -7.09 -12.89 -6.70
N ARG A 85 -8.36 -12.60 -7.04
CA ARG A 85 -9.49 -13.44 -6.59
C ARG A 85 -9.51 -14.77 -7.36
N PRO A 86 -10.06 -15.84 -6.74
CA PRO A 86 -10.14 -17.14 -7.41
C PRO A 86 -10.80 -17.06 -8.80
N TYR A 87 -10.21 -17.75 -9.77
CA TYR A 87 -10.70 -17.91 -11.14
C TYR A 87 -10.72 -16.63 -11.99
N ARG A 88 -10.03 -15.57 -11.57
CA ARG A 88 -10.01 -14.28 -12.28
C ARG A 88 -8.89 -14.15 -13.27
N SER A 89 -7.72 -14.68 -12.95
CA SER A 89 -6.52 -14.53 -13.76
C SER A 89 -5.87 -15.86 -14.11
N THR A 90 -5.29 -15.90 -15.30
CA THR A 90 -4.30 -16.89 -15.72
C THR A 90 -2.99 -16.69 -14.95
N LYS A 91 -2.10 -17.67 -15.00
CA LYS A 91 -0.77 -17.54 -14.40
C LYS A 91 0.01 -16.37 -14.99
N GLN A 92 0.00 -16.23 -16.32
CA GLN A 92 0.74 -15.18 -17.02
C GLN A 92 0.25 -13.79 -16.60
N GLU A 93 -1.07 -13.57 -16.51
CA GLU A 93 -1.61 -12.29 -16.06
C GLU A 93 -1.15 -11.92 -14.64
N LEU A 94 -1.02 -12.90 -13.72
CA LEU A 94 -0.48 -12.65 -12.38
C LEU A 94 1.03 -12.36 -12.40
N LEU A 95 1.80 -13.05 -13.25
CA LEU A 95 3.23 -12.77 -13.43
C LEU A 95 3.46 -11.38 -14.04
N ASP A 96 2.62 -10.97 -14.98
CA ASP A 96 2.67 -9.64 -15.59
C ASP A 96 2.35 -8.55 -14.54
N ILE A 97 1.37 -8.78 -13.66
CA ILE A 97 1.09 -7.90 -12.51
C ILE A 97 2.30 -7.83 -11.57
N ALA A 98 2.94 -8.96 -11.25
CA ALA A 98 4.12 -8.97 -10.41
C ALA A 98 5.27 -8.16 -11.06
N GLY A 99 5.48 -8.33 -12.37
CA GLY A 99 6.46 -7.55 -13.13
C GLY A 99 6.15 -6.05 -13.17
N GLU A 100 4.88 -5.65 -13.31
CA GLU A 100 4.47 -4.25 -13.23
C GLU A 100 4.73 -3.67 -11.83
N LEU A 101 4.36 -4.40 -10.77
CA LEU A 101 4.59 -4.00 -9.38
C LEU A 101 6.05 -3.68 -9.12
N GLU A 102 6.96 -4.56 -9.54
CA GLU A 102 8.40 -4.38 -9.37
C GLU A 102 8.95 -3.25 -10.24
N SER A 103 8.68 -3.27 -11.55
CA SER A 103 9.35 -2.37 -12.50
C SER A 103 8.80 -0.95 -12.53
N LYS A 104 7.47 -0.77 -12.38
CA LYS A 104 6.81 0.52 -12.52
C LYS A 104 6.65 1.25 -11.18
N TYR A 105 6.43 0.51 -10.10
CA TYR A 105 6.13 1.08 -8.78
C TYR A 105 7.20 0.79 -7.73
N ASP A 106 8.27 0.04 -8.05
CA ASP A 106 9.27 -0.42 -7.09
C ASP A 106 8.62 -1.09 -5.86
N ALA A 107 7.57 -1.89 -6.10
CA ALA A 107 6.78 -2.58 -5.09
C ALA A 107 7.21 -4.05 -4.99
N ARG A 108 8.45 -4.28 -4.57
CA ARG A 108 9.12 -5.59 -4.63
C ARG A 108 8.50 -6.62 -3.70
N VAL A 109 8.08 -6.22 -2.49
CA VAL A 109 7.44 -7.14 -1.54
C VAL A 109 6.06 -7.54 -2.04
N CYS A 110 5.30 -6.59 -2.59
CA CYS A 110 4.02 -6.87 -3.25
C CYS A 110 4.19 -7.73 -4.51
N ALA A 111 5.19 -7.47 -5.34
CA ALA A 111 5.50 -8.28 -6.52
C ALA A 111 5.80 -9.74 -6.14
N ALA A 112 6.66 -9.94 -5.13
CA ALA A 112 6.97 -11.28 -4.62
C ALA A 112 5.73 -12.01 -4.11
N LEU A 113 4.82 -11.31 -3.42
CA LEU A 113 3.55 -11.88 -2.96
C LEU A 113 2.66 -12.34 -4.12
N VAL A 114 2.55 -11.53 -5.19
CA VAL A 114 1.76 -11.91 -6.38
C VAL A 114 2.41 -13.08 -7.12
N HIS A 115 3.74 -13.10 -7.22
CA HIS A 115 4.48 -14.20 -7.82
C HIS A 115 4.27 -15.52 -7.05
N GLU A 116 4.32 -15.49 -5.71
CA GLU A 116 4.00 -16.65 -4.87
C GLU A 116 2.55 -17.10 -5.07
N ALA A 117 1.60 -16.16 -5.10
CA ALA A 117 0.19 -16.46 -5.33
C ALA A 117 -0.02 -17.18 -6.68
N ALA A 118 0.67 -16.76 -7.75
CA ALA A 118 0.58 -17.41 -9.06
C ALA A 118 0.97 -18.89 -9.01
N ALA A 119 2.06 -19.23 -8.30
CA ALA A 119 2.50 -20.60 -8.09
C ALA A 119 1.51 -21.41 -7.24
N VAL A 120 1.01 -20.84 -6.15
CA VAL A 120 0.01 -21.49 -5.29
C VAL A 120 -1.30 -21.72 -6.04
N TYR A 121 -1.72 -20.78 -6.87
CA TYR A 121 -3.00 -20.87 -7.59
C TYR A 121 -2.97 -21.94 -8.67
N GLU A 122 -1.84 -22.08 -9.38
CA GLU A 122 -1.61 -23.17 -10.33
C GLU A 122 -1.72 -24.53 -9.62
N GLY A 123 -0.96 -24.73 -8.53
CA GLY A 123 -0.95 -25.99 -7.78
C GLY A 123 -2.28 -26.34 -7.10
N ARG A 124 -3.17 -25.36 -6.89
CA ARG A 124 -4.47 -25.55 -6.20
C ARG A 124 -5.69 -25.38 -7.11
N GLY A 125 -5.51 -25.24 -8.42
CA GLY A 125 -6.60 -25.07 -9.38
C GLY A 125 -7.45 -23.83 -9.12
N ARG A 126 -6.81 -22.68 -8.84
CA ARG A 126 -7.47 -21.38 -8.57
C ARG A 126 -7.26 -20.34 -9.67
N LEU A 127 -6.52 -20.68 -10.70
CA LEU A 127 -6.39 -19.85 -11.90
C LEU A 127 -7.71 -19.86 -12.69
N LYS A 128 -7.87 -18.86 -13.56
CA LYS A 128 -8.92 -18.84 -14.57
C LYS A 128 -8.84 -20.10 -15.43
N GLY A 129 -9.98 -20.78 -15.60
CA GLY A 129 -10.12 -21.96 -16.46
C GLY A 129 -10.16 -21.62 -17.93
#